data_AF-A0AAN0YM00-F1
#
_entry.id   AF-A0AAN0YM00-F1
#
_cell.length_a   1.000
_cell.length_b   1.000
_cell.length_c   1.000
_cell.angle_alpha   90.00
_cell.angle_beta   90.00
_cell.angle_gamma   90.00
#
_symmetry.space_group_name_H-M   'P 1'
#
loop_
_entity.id
_entity.type
_entity.pdbx_description
1 polymer ?
#
loop_
_entity_poly.entity_id
_entity_poly.type
_entity_poly.pdbx_seq_one_letter_code
_entity_poly.pdbx_strand_id
1 'polypeptide(L)'
;MKKMFAGFLEYTEEEFKELWEQAIFVVDTNVLINFYKYTNKETTQNLFDILKELKKANRLWIPHQVALEYFFNYENNMYKQNEGYHLLGKKLKNLKEDAKKSLTKFKVNIHILILIIFSFLLKTWNSHVKNYKNNWIKKLRACQMLKQ
;
A
#
# COMPACT_ATOMS: atom_id res chain seq x y z
N MET A 1 -8.42 13.78 43.02
CA MET A 1 -9.24 13.88 41.79
C MET A 1 -8.43 14.30 40.56
N LYS A 2 -7.57 15.33 40.62
CA LYS A 2 -6.73 15.75 39.46
C LYS A 2 -5.99 14.62 38.74
N LYS A 3 -5.35 13.69 39.47
CA LYS A 3 -4.60 12.56 38.87
C LYS A 3 -5.46 11.56 38.08
N MET A 4 -6.74 11.39 38.40
CA MET A 4 -7.64 10.45 37.70
C MET A 4 -8.20 11.01 36.39
N PHE A 5 -8.21 12.34 36.24
CA PHE A 5 -8.79 13.02 35.08
C PHE A 5 -7.80 14.00 34.45
N ALA A 6 -6.51 13.68 34.51
CA ALA A 6 -5.44 14.55 34.06
C ALA A 6 -5.58 14.93 32.57
N GLY A 7 -6.20 14.08 31.74
CA GLY A 7 -6.47 14.38 30.33
C GLY A 7 -7.58 15.43 30.08
N PHE A 8 -8.34 15.81 31.11
CA PHE A 8 -9.42 16.81 31.02
C PHE A 8 -9.03 18.17 31.61
N LEU A 9 -7.80 18.30 32.12
CA LEU A 9 -7.29 19.52 32.72
C LEU A 9 -6.37 20.22 31.72
N GLU A 10 -6.39 21.56 31.73
CA GLU A 10 -5.40 22.34 31.02
C GLU A 10 -4.05 22.25 31.74
N TYR A 11 -2.99 22.09 30.94
CA TYR A 11 -1.60 22.11 31.39
C TYR A 11 -0.97 23.45 31.05
N THR A 12 -0.08 23.94 31.91
CA THR A 12 0.80 25.06 31.51
C THR A 12 1.82 24.58 30.48
N GLU A 13 2.50 25.51 29.81
CA GLU A 13 3.55 25.15 28.84
C GLU A 13 4.67 24.34 29.49
N GLU A 14 5.04 24.67 30.73
CA GLU A 14 6.06 23.95 31.50
C GLU A 14 5.61 22.52 31.83
N GLU A 15 4.38 22.35 32.29
CA GLU A 15 3.83 21.03 32.61
C GLU A 15 3.70 20.16 31.36
N PHE A 16 3.31 20.76 30.23
CA PHE A 16 3.24 20.05 28.95
C PHE A 16 4.62 19.61 28.47
N LYS A 17 5.64 20.47 28.63
CA LYS A 17 7.02 20.13 28.29
C LYS A 17 7.54 18.97 29.13
N GLU A 18 7.32 19.01 30.44
CA GLU A 18 7.71 17.92 31.35
C GLU A 18 7.00 16.61 30.99
N LEU A 19 5.70 16.68 30.71
CA LEU A 19 4.91 15.54 30.24
C LEU A 19 5.48 14.98 28.93
N TRP A 20 5.83 15.85 27.98
CA TRP A 20 6.42 15.44 26.72
C TRP A 20 7.83 14.86 26.87
N GLU A 21 8.59 15.22 27.92
CA GLU A 21 9.91 14.67 28.20
C GLU A 21 9.86 13.30 28.89
N GLN A 22 8.80 13.02 29.66
CA GLN A 22 8.69 11.79 30.46
C GLN A 22 7.61 10.80 30.00
N ALA A 23 6.68 11.19 29.13
CA ALA A 23 5.56 10.34 28.73
C ALA A 23 6.00 9.04 28.05
N ILE A 24 5.27 7.96 28.34
CA ILE A 24 5.31 6.73 27.53
C ILE A 24 4.27 6.87 26.43
N PHE A 25 4.72 6.74 25.19
CA PHE A 25 3.86 6.73 24.02
C PHE A 25 3.30 5.33 23.80
N VAL A 26 1.97 5.25 23.85
CA VAL A 26 1.22 4.03 23.58
C VAL A 26 0.63 4.14 22.18
N VAL A 27 1.01 3.23 21.29
CA VAL A 27 0.54 3.26 19.91
C VAL A 27 -0.81 2.55 19.82
N ASP A 28 -1.74 3.15 19.08
CA ASP A 28 -3.03 2.54 18.75
C ASP A 28 -2.94 1.61 17.53
N THR A 29 -3.84 0.64 17.45
CA THR A 29 -3.95 -0.32 16.34
C THR A 29 -4.09 0.40 15.00
N ASN A 30 -4.86 1.48 14.94
CA ASN A 30 -5.07 2.23 13.70
C ASN A 30 -3.79 2.85 13.15
N VAL A 31 -2.92 3.33 14.03
CA VAL A 31 -1.62 3.89 13.64
C VAL A 31 -0.77 2.79 12.99
N LEU A 32 -0.75 1.58 13.58
CA LEU A 32 -0.04 0.43 13.04
C LEU A 32 -0.57 -0.02 11.68
N ILE A 33 -1.90 -0.06 11.51
CA ILE A 33 -2.54 -0.45 10.25
C ILE A 33 -2.30 0.60 9.16
N ASN A 34 -2.29 1.89 9.51
CA ASN A 34 -2.15 2.97 8.54
C ASN A 34 -0.77 2.97 7.84
N PHE A 35 0.29 2.41 8.46
CA PHE A 35 1.57 2.20 7.79
C PHE A 35 1.46 1.43 6.47
N TYR A 36 0.46 0.56 6.33
CA TYR A 36 0.23 -0.20 5.11
C TYR A 36 -0.69 0.51 4.12
N LYS A 37 -1.49 1.49 4.57
CA LYS A 37 -2.45 2.22 3.73
C LYS A 37 -1.84 3.42 3.03
N TYR A 38 -0.82 4.05 3.62
CA TYR A 38 -0.21 5.24 3.03
C TYR A 38 0.51 4.91 1.73
N THR A 39 0.07 5.53 0.64
CA THR A 39 0.73 5.48 -0.66
C THR A 39 2.01 6.30 -0.69
N ASN A 40 2.16 7.27 0.22
CA ASN A 40 3.36 8.09 0.33
C ASN A 40 4.42 7.42 1.21
N LYS A 41 5.54 7.05 0.57
CA LYS A 41 6.70 6.43 1.21
C LYS A 41 7.39 7.37 2.21
N GLU A 42 7.43 8.68 1.94
CA GLU A 42 8.10 9.67 2.77
C GLU A 42 7.38 9.85 4.11
N THR A 43 6.06 10.03 4.10
CA THR A 43 5.25 10.14 5.32
C THR A 43 5.39 8.90 6.20
N THR A 44 5.38 7.71 5.58
CA THR A 44 5.57 6.44 6.26
C THR A 44 6.96 6.35 6.91
N GLN A 45 8.00 6.78 6.19
CA GLN A 45 9.37 6.80 6.68
C GLN A 45 9.54 7.74 7.88
N ASN A 46 9.02 8.97 7.79
CA ASN A 46 9.09 9.95 8.87
C ASN A 46 8.41 9.44 10.15
N LEU A 47 7.21 8.86 10.03
CA LEU A 47 6.50 8.28 11.16
C LEU A 47 7.28 7.11 11.78
N PHE A 48 7.90 6.28 10.94
CA PHE A 48 8.71 5.15 11.40
C PHE A 48 9.98 5.62 12.14
N ASP A 49 10.59 6.71 11.69
CA ASP A 49 11.76 7.27 12.35
C ASP A 49 11.40 7.92 13.69
N ILE A 50 10.25 8.57 13.82
CA ILE A 50 9.72 9.02 15.13
C ILE A 50 9.58 7.83 16.10
N LEU A 51 8.94 6.74 15.67
CA LEU A 51 8.78 5.56 16.52
C LEU A 51 10.13 4.92 16.91
N LYS A 52 11.12 4.93 16.02
CA LYS A 52 12.48 4.47 16.34
C LYS A 52 13.13 5.31 17.42
N GLU A 53 13.04 6.64 17.33
CA GLU A 53 13.62 7.52 18.35
C GLU A 53 12.93 7.33 19.71
N LEU A 54 11.60 7.19 19.72
CA LEU A 54 10.86 6.88 20.94
C LEU A 54 11.25 5.52 21.54
N LYS A 55 11.48 4.52 20.69
CA LYS A 55 11.98 3.20 21.12
C LYS A 55 13.39 3.29 21.70
N LYS A 56 14.31 4.03 21.06
CA LYS A 56 15.68 4.24 21.57
C LYS A 56 15.68 4.90 22.93
N ALA A 57 14.75 5.83 23.16
CA ALA A 57 14.56 6.48 24.45
C ALA A 57 13.83 5.61 25.49
N ASN A 58 13.45 4.37 25.15
CA ASN A 58 12.64 3.46 25.98
C ASN A 58 11.26 4.03 26.38
N ARG A 59 10.68 4.86 25.50
CA ARG A 59 9.41 5.56 25.70
C ARG A 59 8.28 5.08 24.77
N LEU A 60 8.48 3.96 24.09
CA LEU A 60 7.50 3.37 23.20
C LEU A 60 6.94 2.08 23.79
N TRP A 61 5.61 2.01 23.93
CA TRP A 61 4.92 0.81 24.41
C TRP A 61 3.81 0.37 23.45
N ILE A 62 3.69 -0.94 23.27
CA ILE A 62 2.63 -1.58 22.49
C ILE A 62 1.91 -2.55 23.42
N PRO A 63 0.65 -2.26 23.80
CA PRO A 63 -0.16 -3.16 24.61
C PRO A 63 -0.42 -4.47 23.88
N HIS A 64 -0.57 -5.57 24.63
CA HIS A 64 -0.94 -6.87 24.07
C HIS A 64 -2.21 -6.80 23.21
N GLN A 65 -3.23 -6.07 23.69
CA GLN A 65 -4.50 -5.89 22.96
C GLN A 65 -4.29 -5.23 21.59
N VAL A 66 -3.45 -4.21 21.51
CA VAL A 66 -3.11 -3.53 20.26
C VAL A 66 -2.41 -4.49 19.30
N ALA A 67 -1.45 -5.28 19.79
CA ALA A 67 -0.77 -6.27 18.98
C ALA A 67 -1.75 -7.34 18.45
N LEU A 68 -2.65 -7.82 19.30
CA LEU A 68 -3.68 -8.80 18.94
C LEU A 68 -4.65 -8.27 17.88
N GLU A 69 -5.17 -7.05 18.07
CA GLU A 69 -6.02 -6.38 17.09
C GLU A 69 -5.29 -6.14 15.76
N TYR A 70 -4.00 -5.79 15.83
CA TYR A 70 -3.17 -5.65 14.63
C TYR A 70 -3.10 -6.96 13.85
N PHE A 71 -2.80 -8.08 14.51
CA PHE A 71 -2.73 -9.38 13.83
C PHE A 71 -4.07 -9.80 13.24
N PHE A 72 -5.19 -9.60 13.94
CA PHE A 72 -6.52 -9.92 13.41
C PHE A 72 -6.92 -9.06 12.20
N ASN A 73 -6.53 -7.78 12.19
CA ASN A 73 -6.88 -6.87 11.11
C ASN A 73 -5.86 -6.86 9.96
N TYR A 74 -4.67 -7.41 10.15
CA TYR A 74 -3.58 -7.39 9.17
C TYR A 74 -3.97 -8.08 7.86
N GLU A 75 -4.53 -9.30 7.95
CA GLU A 75 -4.91 -10.08 6.77
C GLU A 75 -5.98 -9.36 5.95
N ASN A 76 -7.07 -8.92 6.59
CA ASN A 76 -8.16 -8.21 5.92
C ASN A 76 -7.71 -6.94 5.19
N ASN A 77 -6.78 -6.17 5.77
CA ASN A 77 -6.26 -4.96 5.12
C ASN A 77 -5.31 -5.28 3.96
N MET A 78 -4.49 -6.32 4.07
CA MET A 78 -3.63 -6.79 2.97
C MET A 78 -4.45 -7.30 1.78
N TYR A 79 -5.53 -8.04 2.02
CA TYR A 79 -6.40 -8.57 0.95
C TYR A 79 -7.13 -7.46 0.17
N LYS A 80 -7.55 -6.37 0.83
CA LYS A 80 -8.21 -5.23 0.16
C LYS A 80 -7.33 -4.55 -0.89
N GLN A 81 -6.01 -4.52 -0.70
CA GLN A 81 -5.10 -4.01 -1.73
C GLN A 81 -5.05 -4.93 -2.96
N ASN A 82 -5.10 -6.25 -2.75
CA ASN A 82 -5.16 -7.22 -3.85
C ASN A 82 -6.46 -7.11 -4.65
N GLU A 83 -7.60 -6.77 -4.04
CA GLU A 83 -8.85 -6.53 -4.77
C GLU A 83 -8.72 -5.41 -5.79
N GLY A 84 -7.99 -4.33 -5.46
CA GLY A 84 -7.69 -3.25 -6.39
C GLY A 84 -6.94 -3.74 -7.64
N TYR A 85 -5.93 -4.58 -7.45
CA TYR A 85 -5.19 -5.20 -8.56
C TYR A 85 -6.05 -6.18 -9.37
N HIS A 86 -6.91 -6.96 -8.72
CA HIS A 86 -7.88 -7.83 -9.40
C HIS A 86 -8.88 -7.03 -10.25
N LEU A 87 -9.39 -5.91 -9.71
CA LEU A 87 -10.30 -5.02 -10.42
C LEU A 87 -9.62 -4.37 -11.62
N LEU A 88 -8.39 -3.89 -11.47
CA LEU A 88 -7.57 -3.37 -12.57
C LEU A 88 -7.34 -4.44 -13.65
N GLY A 89 -6.98 -5.66 -13.25
CA GLY A 89 -6.82 -6.79 -14.17
C GLY A 89 -8.10 -7.11 -14.95
N LYS A 90 -9.25 -7.10 -14.27
CA LYS A 90 -10.57 -7.29 -14.90
C LYS A 90 -10.90 -6.16 -15.89
N LYS A 91 -10.68 -4.90 -15.51
CA LYS A 91 -10.87 -3.73 -16.39
C LYS A 91 -9.99 -3.80 -17.64
N LEU A 92 -8.71 -4.15 -17.48
CA LEU A 92 -7.77 -4.30 -18.60
C LEU A 92 -8.19 -5.45 -19.54
N LYS A 93 -8.70 -6.56 -19.00
CA LYS A 93 -9.23 -7.67 -19.80
C LYS A 93 -10.44 -7.23 -20.63
N ASN A 94 -11.39 -6.52 -20.01
CA ASN A 94 -12.57 -6.02 -20.71
C ASN A 94 -12.17 -5.02 -21.82
N LEU A 95 -11.29 -4.06 -21.52
CA LEU A 95 -10.76 -3.12 -22.52
C LEU A 95 -10.11 -3.84 -23.72
N LYS A 96 -9.36 -4.92 -23.47
CA LYS A 96 -8.78 -5.74 -24.53
C LYS A 96 -9.85 -6.42 -25.39
N GLU A 97 -10.90 -6.94 -24.77
CA GLU A 97 -12.02 -7.59 -25.49
C GLU A 97 -12.81 -6.58 -26.31
N ASP A 98 -13.08 -5.39 -25.77
CA ASP A 98 -13.78 -4.31 -26.46
C ASP A 98 -12.96 -3.76 -27.63
N ALA A 99 -11.66 -3.54 -27.44
CA ALA A 99 -10.76 -3.18 -28.53
C ALA A 99 -10.76 -4.25 -29.65
N LYS A 100 -10.74 -5.54 -29.28
CA LYS A 100 -10.78 -6.65 -30.25
C LYS A 100 -12.10 -6.67 -31.02
N LYS A 101 -13.25 -6.46 -30.35
CA LYS A 101 -14.58 -6.39 -30.98
C LYS A 101 -14.67 -5.22 -31.96
N SER A 102 -14.21 -4.03 -31.55
CA SER A 102 -14.14 -2.85 -32.41
C SER A 102 -13.25 -3.09 -33.63
N LEU A 103 -12.08 -3.72 -33.45
CA LEU A 103 -11.21 -4.13 -34.55
C LEU A 103 -11.86 -5.11 -35.50
N THR A 104 -12.56 -6.13 -35.01
CA THR A 104 -13.26 -7.06 -35.90
C THR A 104 -14.35 -6.36 -36.70
N LYS A 105 -15.04 -5.37 -36.10
CA LYS A 105 -16.03 -4.54 -36.80
C LYS A 105 -15.39 -3.66 -37.86
N PHE A 106 -14.23 -3.07 -37.58
CA PHE A 106 -13.46 -2.29 -38.54
C PHE A 106 -12.77 -3.13 -39.61
N LYS A 107 -12.35 -4.37 -39.30
CA LYS A 107 -11.73 -5.32 -40.25
C LYS A 107 -12.69 -5.76 -41.36
N VAL A 108 -13.99 -5.71 -41.09
CA VAL A 108 -15.05 -5.89 -42.11
C VAL A 108 -15.13 -4.69 -43.06
N ASN A 109 -14.56 -3.53 -42.71
CA ASN A 109 -14.76 -2.26 -43.42
C ASN A 109 -13.47 -1.47 -43.73
N ILE A 110 -12.27 -2.02 -43.56
CA ILE A 110 -11.01 -1.27 -43.70
C ILE A 110 -9.98 -2.00 -44.57
N HIS A 111 -9.42 -1.24 -45.51
CA HIS A 111 -8.30 -1.59 -46.40
C HIS A 111 -7.14 -2.28 -45.65
N ILE A 112 -6.61 -3.34 -46.27
CA ILE A 112 -5.55 -4.27 -45.80
C ILE A 112 -4.37 -3.59 -45.09
N LEU A 113 -3.99 -2.36 -45.46
CA LEU A 113 -2.83 -1.66 -44.91
C LEU A 113 -2.96 -1.30 -43.41
N ILE A 114 -4.13 -0.82 -42.97
CA ILE A 114 -4.38 -0.45 -41.57
C ILE A 114 -4.38 -1.70 -40.69
N LEU A 115 -4.86 -2.83 -41.21
CA LEU A 115 -4.84 -4.11 -40.50
C LEU A 115 -3.43 -4.61 -40.24
N ILE A 116 -2.50 -4.40 -41.17
CA ILE A 116 -1.10 -4.81 -41.03
C ILE A 116 -0.43 -3.98 -39.93
N ILE A 117 -0.51 -2.64 -40.00
CA ILE A 117 0.08 -1.75 -39.00
C ILE A 117 -0.50 -2.03 -37.61
N PHE A 118 -1.81 -2.23 -37.54
CA PHE A 118 -2.46 -2.48 -36.26
C PHE A 118 -2.11 -3.87 -35.69
N SER A 119 -2.00 -4.90 -36.54
CA SER A 119 -1.55 -6.23 -36.10
C SER A 119 -0.13 -6.21 -35.53
N PHE A 120 0.74 -5.37 -36.11
CA PHE A 120 2.10 -5.15 -35.61
C PHE A 120 2.08 -4.50 -34.23
N LEU A 121 1.28 -3.44 -34.03
CA LEU A 121 1.12 -2.77 -32.74
C LEU A 121 0.56 -3.70 -31.65
N LEU A 122 -0.40 -4.56 -31.97
CA LEU A 122 -0.90 -5.57 -31.02
C LEU A 122 0.17 -6.59 -30.63
N LYS A 123 1.02 -6.98 -31.59
CA LYS A 123 2.09 -7.96 -31.37
C LYS A 123 3.18 -7.37 -30.47
N THR A 124 3.58 -6.12 -30.71
CA THR A 124 4.56 -5.41 -29.87
C THR A 124 4.02 -5.18 -28.46
N TRP A 125 2.76 -4.77 -28.33
CA TRP A 125 2.10 -4.61 -27.02
C TRP A 125 2.10 -5.90 -26.20
N ASN A 126 1.69 -7.02 -26.81
CA ASN A 126 1.67 -8.31 -26.11
C ASN A 126 3.07 -8.75 -25.65
N SER A 127 4.10 -8.51 -26.46
CA SER A 127 5.50 -8.79 -26.09
C SER A 127 5.94 -7.93 -24.91
N HIS A 128 5.60 -6.64 -24.89
CA HIS A 128 5.90 -5.76 -23.77
C HIS A 128 5.19 -6.18 -22.49
N VAL A 129 3.89 -6.44 -22.54
CA VAL A 129 3.12 -6.91 -21.37
C VAL A 129 3.71 -8.21 -20.81
N LYS A 130 4.10 -9.15 -21.68
CA LYS A 130 4.74 -10.41 -21.26
C LYS A 130 6.10 -10.15 -20.61
N ASN A 131 6.89 -9.23 -21.16
CA ASN A 131 8.18 -8.88 -20.61
C ASN A 131 8.05 -8.21 -19.23
N TYR A 132 7.14 -7.24 -19.09
CA TYR A 132 6.82 -6.62 -17.80
C TYR A 132 6.37 -7.66 -16.77
N LYS A 133 5.46 -8.56 -17.13
CA LYS A 133 4.99 -9.63 -16.23
C LYS A 133 6.14 -10.53 -15.78
N ASN A 134 7.00 -10.95 -16.70
CA ASN A 134 8.17 -11.78 -16.37
C ASN A 134 9.18 -11.03 -15.49
N ASN A 135 9.39 -9.74 -15.73
CA ASN A 135 10.31 -8.92 -14.95
C ASN A 135 9.78 -8.68 -13.53
N TRP A 136 8.47 -8.49 -13.38
CA TRP A 136 7.79 -8.45 -12.09
C TRP A 136 7.88 -9.77 -11.33
N ILE A 137 7.67 -10.92 -11.99
CA ILE A 137 7.83 -12.25 -11.38
C ILE A 137 9.27 -12.48 -10.92
N LYS A 138 10.28 -12.04 -11.70
CA LYS A 138 11.69 -12.10 -11.29
C LYS A 138 11.98 -11.23 -10.07
N LYS A 139 11.48 -9.98 -10.02
CA LYS A 139 11.62 -9.12 -8.85
C LYS A 139 10.95 -9.70 -7.60
N LEU A 140 9.76 -10.29 -7.74
CA LEU A 140 9.07 -10.97 -6.65
C LEU A 140 9.88 -12.16 -6.09
N ARG A 141 10.48 -12.98 -6.96
CA ARG A 141 11.36 -14.09 -6.54
C ARG A 141 12.66 -13.61 -5.88
N ALA A 142 13.26 -12.54 -6.40
CA ALA A 142 14.46 -11.94 -5.81
C ALA A 142 14.19 -11.40 -4.39
N CYS A 143 13.02 -10.80 -4.16
CA CYS A 143 12.61 -10.36 -2.82
C CYS A 143 12.31 -11.52 -1.85
N GLN A 144 11.91 -12.70 -2.34
CA GLN A 144 11.67 -13.89 -1.50
C GLN A 144 12.97 -14.61 -1.10
N MET A 145 14.02 -14.54 -1.92
CA MET A 145 15.33 -15.12 -1.61
C MET A 145 16.15 -14.33 -0.58
N LEU A 146 15.87 -13.05 -0.37
CA LEU A 146 16.54 -12.21 0.64
C LEU A 146 15.97 -12.38 2.07
N LYS A 147 15.08 -13.37 2.28
CA LYS A 147 14.47 -13.71 3.58
C LYS A 147 14.92 -15.07 4.14
N GLN A 148 15.92 -15.72 3.53
CA GLN A 148 16.67 -16.86 4.10
C GLN A 148 18.05 -16.39 4.50
#